data_AF-M9RI36-F1
#
_entry.id   AF-M9RI36-F1
#
_cell.length_a   1.000
_cell.length_b   1.000
_cell.length_c   1.000
_cell.angle_alpha   90.00
_cell.angle_beta   90.00
_cell.angle_gamma   90.00
#
_symmetry.space_group_name_H-M   'P 1'
#
loop_
_entity.id
_entity.type
_entity.pdbx_description
1 polymer ?
#
loop_
_entity_poly.entity_id
_entity_poly.type
_entity_poly.pdbx_seq_one_letter_code
_entity_poly.pdbx_strand_id
1 'polypeptide(L)'
;MPAVGSDGGGVASIRVVAHYACRTRNNRAGARMSEHAHGKAIDIASIGLRDGQEITVLTGWNSNDDGQQLRRMWRDACGPFGTVLGPEADELHRDHFHFDTARHRSGSYCR
;
A
#
# COMPACT_ATOMS: atom_id res chain seq x y z
N MET A 1 -7.20 -5.37 16.35
CA MET A 1 -7.90 -4.13 15.94
C MET A 1 -7.21 -3.58 14.70
N PRO A 2 -7.95 -3.00 13.73
CA PRO A 2 -7.35 -2.28 12.60
C PRO A 2 -6.34 -1.26 13.12
N ALA A 3 -5.25 -1.00 12.39
CA ALA A 3 -4.18 -0.16 12.90
C ALA A 3 -4.61 1.28 13.22
N VAL A 4 -5.60 1.82 12.48
CA VAL A 4 -6.24 3.12 12.77
C VAL A 4 -7.11 3.14 14.04
N GLY A 5 -7.38 1.98 14.66
CA GLY A 5 -8.22 1.87 15.85
C GLY A 5 -9.56 2.59 15.72
N SER A 6 -9.76 3.58 16.61
CA SER A 6 -10.95 4.44 16.69
C SER A 6 -10.69 5.88 16.23
N ASP A 7 -9.53 6.16 15.63
CA ASP A 7 -9.14 7.50 15.19
C ASP A 7 -10.21 8.09 14.26
N GLY A 8 -10.58 9.34 14.50
CA GLY A 8 -11.64 10.02 13.75
C GLY A 8 -12.97 9.27 13.67
N GLY A 9 -13.28 8.40 14.66
CA GLY A 9 -14.47 7.55 14.65
C GLY A 9 -14.33 6.25 13.85
N GLY A 10 -13.12 5.93 13.38
CA GLY A 10 -12.75 4.73 12.63
C GLY A 10 -12.72 4.93 11.11
N VAL A 11 -12.36 3.86 10.39
CA VAL A 11 -12.30 3.87 8.91
C VAL A 11 -13.67 4.14 8.30
N ALA A 12 -13.71 5.07 7.36
CA ALA A 12 -14.85 5.35 6.48
C ALA A 12 -14.57 4.95 5.03
N SER A 13 -13.34 5.11 4.54
CA SER A 13 -12.99 4.85 3.14
C SER A 13 -11.52 4.49 2.95
N ILE A 14 -11.22 3.96 1.76
CA ILE A 14 -9.86 3.65 1.30
C ILE A 14 -9.70 4.30 -0.08
N ARG A 15 -8.65 5.10 -0.28
CA ARG A 15 -8.35 5.71 -1.58
C ARG A 15 -7.43 4.81 -2.38
N VAL A 16 -8.01 4.13 -3.37
CA VAL A 16 -7.29 3.33 -4.35
C VAL A 16 -6.83 4.22 -5.49
N VAL A 17 -5.53 4.26 -5.76
CA VAL A 17 -4.93 5.07 -6.83
C VAL A 17 -4.54 4.26 -8.07
N ALA A 18 -4.40 2.94 -7.93
CA ALA A 18 -4.31 2.03 -9.08
C ALA A 18 -4.83 0.63 -8.75
N HIS A 19 -5.34 -0.04 -9.78
CA HIS A 19 -5.74 -1.45 -9.71
C HIS A 19 -5.39 -2.16 -11.01
N TYR A 20 -6.19 -2.03 -12.08
CA TYR A 20 -5.81 -2.56 -13.38
C TYR A 20 -5.01 -1.52 -14.18
N ALA A 21 -3.84 -1.92 -14.65
CA ALA A 21 -3.03 -1.13 -15.59
C ALA A 21 -2.15 -2.07 -16.41
N CYS A 22 -2.37 -2.13 -17.74
CA CYS A 22 -1.58 -2.96 -18.63
C CYS A 22 -0.19 -2.33 -18.87
N ARG A 23 0.76 -2.63 -17.98
CA ARG A 23 2.13 -2.12 -18.02
C ARG A 23 3.15 -3.12 -17.47
N THR A 24 4.41 -2.94 -17.85
CA THR A 24 5.52 -3.61 -17.17
C THR A 24 5.76 -3.00 -15.79
N ARG A 25 6.48 -3.74 -14.94
CA ARG A 25 6.88 -3.24 -13.61
C ARG A 25 7.66 -1.95 -13.76
N ASN A 26 7.31 -0.96 -12.93
CA ASN A 26 7.90 0.38 -12.90
C ASN A 26 7.90 1.10 -14.27
N ASN A 27 7.00 0.72 -15.19
CA ASN A 27 6.93 1.21 -16.57
C ASN A 27 8.25 1.05 -17.35
N ARG A 28 9.11 0.10 -16.97
CA ARG A 28 10.40 -0.14 -17.60
C ARG A 28 10.24 -1.07 -18.79
N ALA A 29 10.64 -0.62 -19.99
CA ALA A 29 10.60 -1.46 -21.19
C ALA A 29 11.46 -2.72 -21.00
N GLY A 30 10.93 -3.87 -21.43
CA GLY A 30 11.61 -5.18 -21.28
C GLY A 30 11.58 -5.77 -19.86
N ALA A 31 11.08 -5.07 -18.86
CA ALA A 31 10.87 -5.64 -17.53
C ALA A 31 9.68 -6.63 -17.53
N ARG A 32 9.60 -7.46 -16.47
CA ARG A 32 8.45 -8.35 -16.26
C ARG A 32 7.14 -7.55 -16.22
N MET A 33 6.05 -8.19 -16.61
CA MET A 33 4.72 -7.61 -16.44
C MET A 33 4.42 -7.36 -14.96
N SER A 34 3.74 -6.24 -14.71
CA SER A 34 3.24 -5.91 -13.38
C SER A 34 2.05 -6.79 -13.03
N GLU A 35 1.85 -7.09 -11.74
CA GLU A 35 0.62 -7.77 -11.29
C GLU A 35 -0.63 -6.90 -11.54
N HIS A 36 -0.50 -5.57 -11.66
CA HIS A 36 -1.58 -4.70 -12.13
C HIS A 36 -2.06 -5.06 -13.54
N ALA A 37 -1.17 -5.52 -14.42
CA ALA A 37 -1.54 -5.94 -15.78
C ALA A 37 -2.37 -7.23 -15.79
N HIS A 38 -2.35 -7.96 -14.68
CA HIS A 38 -3.15 -9.16 -14.46
C HIS A 38 -4.37 -8.91 -13.58
N GLY A 39 -4.62 -7.66 -13.16
CA GLY A 39 -5.68 -7.34 -12.19
C GLY A 39 -5.46 -7.96 -10.81
N LYS A 40 -4.19 -8.18 -10.44
CA LYS A 40 -3.77 -8.89 -9.23
C LYS A 40 -3.05 -8.01 -8.21
N ALA A 41 -3.10 -6.71 -8.41
CA ALA A 41 -2.46 -5.71 -7.55
C ALA A 41 -3.38 -4.52 -7.30
N ILE A 42 -3.17 -3.87 -6.16
CA ILE A 42 -3.87 -2.67 -5.74
C ILE A 42 -2.90 -1.70 -5.06
N ASP A 43 -3.03 -0.42 -5.42
CA ASP A 43 -2.26 0.68 -4.83
C ASP A 43 -3.20 1.55 -3.99
N ILE A 44 -2.87 1.73 -2.70
CA ILE A 44 -3.67 2.48 -1.74
C ILE A 44 -2.87 3.66 -1.21
N ALA A 45 -3.38 4.88 -1.40
CA ALA A 45 -2.69 6.11 -1.02
C ALA A 45 -3.16 6.70 0.32
N SER A 46 -4.38 6.41 0.76
CA SER A 46 -4.91 6.95 2.02
C SER A 46 -6.06 6.14 2.61
N ILE A 47 -6.30 6.38 3.90
CA ILE A 47 -7.45 5.92 4.66
C ILE A 47 -8.26 7.16 5.07
N GLY A 48 -9.54 7.21 4.68
CA GLY A 48 -10.47 8.25 5.12
C GLY A 48 -11.15 7.83 6.43
N LEU A 49 -11.28 8.78 7.35
CA LEU A 49 -11.90 8.60 8.67
C LEU A 49 -13.33 9.15 8.70
N ARG A 50 -14.13 8.72 9.68
CA ARG A 50 -15.55 9.11 9.78
C ARG A 50 -15.77 10.57 10.14
N ASP A 51 -14.82 11.22 10.77
CA ASP A 51 -14.82 12.65 11.09
C ASP A 51 -14.38 13.54 9.90
N GLY A 52 -14.03 12.93 8.77
CA GLY A 52 -13.63 13.61 7.54
C GLY A 52 -12.12 13.79 7.37
N GLN A 53 -11.31 13.39 8.35
CA GLN A 53 -9.85 13.39 8.19
C GLN A 53 -9.39 12.33 7.17
N GLU A 54 -8.26 12.60 6.49
CA GLU A 54 -7.61 11.64 5.59
C GLU A 54 -6.17 11.38 6.05
N ILE A 55 -5.87 10.13 6.38
CA ILE A 55 -4.51 9.67 6.67
C ILE A 55 -3.86 9.29 5.35
N THR A 56 -2.95 10.10 4.84
CA THR A 56 -2.23 9.81 3.59
C THR A 56 -0.90 9.12 3.85
N VAL A 57 -0.50 8.20 2.96
CA VAL A 57 0.83 7.58 3.03
C VAL A 57 1.93 8.63 2.81
N LEU A 58 1.75 9.52 1.83
CA LEU A 58 2.74 10.54 1.45
C LEU A 58 3.16 11.44 2.64
N THR A 59 2.20 12.00 3.37
CA THR A 59 2.49 12.93 4.47
C THR A 59 2.52 12.24 5.82
N GLY A 60 1.78 11.14 5.98
CA GLY A 60 1.65 10.43 7.24
C GLY A 60 2.82 9.51 7.57
N TRP A 61 3.54 8.97 6.57
CA TRP A 61 4.57 7.95 6.83
C TRP A 61 5.63 8.40 7.84
N ASN A 62 6.11 9.64 7.70
CA ASN A 62 7.12 10.23 8.59
C ASN A 62 6.53 11.17 9.64
N SER A 63 5.20 11.27 9.75
CA SER A 63 4.57 12.10 10.78
C SER A 63 4.60 11.39 12.13
N ASN A 64 4.57 12.18 13.21
CA ASN A 64 4.44 11.65 14.57
C ASN A 64 3.03 11.10 14.84
N ASP A 65 2.02 11.65 14.16
CA ASP A 65 0.62 11.33 14.40
C ASP A 65 0.24 9.98 13.74
N ASP A 66 0.64 9.76 12.48
CA ASP A 66 0.18 8.63 11.67
C ASP A 66 1.26 7.59 11.36
N GLY A 67 2.54 7.95 11.48
CA GLY A 67 3.63 7.11 10.97
C GLY A 67 3.66 5.74 11.64
N GLN A 68 3.37 5.65 12.94
CA GLN A 68 3.36 4.38 13.66
C GLN A 68 2.26 3.45 13.14
N GLN A 69 1.05 3.97 12.93
CA GLN A 69 -0.07 3.17 12.47
C GLN A 69 0.09 2.75 11.01
N LEU A 70 0.60 3.63 10.15
CA LEU A 70 0.91 3.30 8.76
C LEU A 70 1.98 2.20 8.64
N ARG A 71 3.07 2.29 9.41
CA ARG A 71 4.08 1.22 9.49
C ARG A 71 3.50 -0.10 9.98
N ARG A 72 2.57 -0.03 10.95
CA ARG A 72 1.86 -1.22 11.43
C ARG A 72 0.99 -1.84 10.35
N MET A 73 0.21 -1.05 9.60
CA MET A 73 -0.62 -1.57 8.49
C MET A 73 0.23 -2.26 7.44
N TRP A 74 1.31 -1.61 7.01
CA TRP A 74 2.25 -2.17 6.04
C TRP A 74 2.82 -3.51 6.53
N ARG A 75 3.24 -3.57 7.80
CA ARG A 75 3.78 -4.81 8.39
C ARG A 75 2.73 -5.91 8.51
N ASP A 76 1.50 -5.57 8.91
CA ASP A 76 0.41 -6.53 9.06
C ASP A 76 -0.08 -7.07 7.70
N ALA A 77 0.20 -6.35 6.60
CA ALA A 77 -0.05 -6.81 5.24
C ALA A 77 0.96 -7.87 4.75
N CYS A 78 2.12 -8.00 5.41
CA CYS A 78 3.11 -9.02 5.09
C CYS A 78 2.63 -10.42 5.49
N GLY A 79 2.58 -11.34 4.51
CA GLY A 79 2.08 -12.70 4.70
C GLY A 79 0.78 -12.93 3.93
N PRO A 80 -0.31 -12.19 4.20
CA PRO A 80 -1.53 -12.25 3.41
C PRO A 80 -1.31 -11.93 1.92
N PHE A 81 -0.43 -10.96 1.63
CA PHE A 81 -0.04 -10.59 0.28
C PHE A 81 1.31 -11.19 -0.13
N GLY A 82 1.47 -11.38 -1.43
CA GLY A 82 2.68 -11.89 -2.05
C GLY A 82 3.79 -10.86 -2.13
N THR A 83 3.44 -9.63 -2.52
CA THR A 83 4.34 -8.47 -2.50
C THR A 83 3.64 -7.35 -1.74
N VAL A 84 4.37 -6.71 -0.82
CA VAL A 84 3.96 -5.52 -0.09
C VAL A 84 5.05 -4.48 -0.23
N LEU A 85 4.75 -3.34 -0.85
CA LEU A 85 5.70 -2.25 -1.01
C LEU A 85 5.15 -1.00 -0.32
N GLY A 86 6.02 -0.28 0.39
CA GLY A 86 5.70 1.02 0.96
C GLY A 86 6.75 2.08 0.64
N PRO A 87 6.71 3.24 1.33
CA PRO A 87 7.57 4.39 1.03
C PRO A 87 9.07 4.14 1.14
N GLU A 88 9.48 3.09 1.84
CA GLU A 88 10.88 2.70 1.99
C GLU A 88 11.37 1.74 0.88
N ALA A 89 10.48 1.20 0.05
CA ALA A 89 10.83 0.26 -1.00
C ALA A 89 11.62 0.92 -2.13
N ASP A 90 11.08 2.00 -2.69
CA ASP A 90 11.70 2.86 -3.70
C ASP A 90 10.92 4.17 -3.91
N GLU A 91 11.43 5.04 -4.78
CA GLU A 91 10.84 6.33 -5.11
C GLU A 91 9.39 6.24 -5.64
N LEU A 92 9.04 5.15 -6.33
CA LEU A 92 7.74 5.00 -6.99
C LEU A 92 6.62 4.66 -6.00
N HIS A 93 6.96 4.22 -4.79
CA HIS A 93 5.99 3.83 -3.74
C HIS A 93 5.97 4.83 -2.57
N ARG A 94 6.52 6.04 -2.75
CA ARG A 94 6.60 7.07 -1.70
C ARG A 94 5.24 7.54 -1.18
N ASP A 95 4.20 7.47 -2.01
CA ASP A 95 2.89 8.04 -1.73
C ASP A 95 1.76 7.02 -1.60
N HIS A 96 2.06 5.72 -1.68
CA HIS A 96 1.07 4.65 -1.57
C HIS A 96 1.69 3.34 -1.10
N PHE A 97 0.84 2.42 -0.65
CA PHE A 97 1.18 1.01 -0.50
C PHE A 97 0.78 0.23 -1.74
N HIS A 98 1.68 -0.59 -2.27
CA HIS A 98 1.39 -1.58 -3.31
C HIS A 98 1.21 -2.95 -2.66
N PHE A 99 0.12 -3.62 -3.00
CA PHE A 99 -0.14 -4.99 -2.58
C PHE A 99 -0.45 -5.86 -3.80
N ASP A 100 0.17 -7.04 -3.89
CA ASP A 100 -0.17 -8.02 -4.93
C ASP A 100 -0.17 -9.47 -4.43
N THR A 101 -0.62 -10.37 -5.30
CA THR A 101 -0.75 -11.81 -5.02
C THR A 101 0.33 -12.68 -5.66
N ALA A 102 1.47 -12.09 -6.05
CA ALA A 102 2.58 -12.82 -6.66
C ALA A 102 3.14 -13.89 -5.72
N ARG A 103 3.49 -15.06 -6.25
CA ARG A 103 4.09 -16.14 -5.46
C ARG A 103 5.61 -16.13 -5.62
N HIS A 104 6.33 -15.87 -4.54
CA HIS A 104 7.79 -15.96 -4.51
C HIS A 104 8.24 -17.24 -3.79
N ARG A 105 9.44 -17.73 -4.11
CA ARG A 105 9.99 -18.97 -3.53
C ARG A 105 10.30 -18.85 -2.04
N SER A 106 10.61 -17.65 -1.57
CA SER A 106 11.03 -17.36 -0.20
C SER A 106 9.91 -16.81 0.69
N GLY A 107 8.64 -16.95 0.28
CA GLY A 107 7.49 -16.35 0.96
C GLY A 107 7.20 -14.92 0.50
N SER A 108 6.44 -14.15 1.28
CA SER A 108 6.07 -12.78 0.94
C SER A 108 7.29 -11.86 0.81
N TYR A 109 7.30 -11.02 -0.23
CA TYR A 109 8.31 -9.98 -0.41
C TYR A 109 7.79 -8.66 0.13
N CYS A 110 8.39 -8.17 1.22
CA CYS A 110 8.00 -6.94 1.88
C CYS A 110 9.17 -5.95 1.90
N ARG A 111 9.00 -4.78 1.29
CA ARG A 111 9.94 -3.66 1.40
C ARG A 111 9.27 -2.30 1.48
#